data_AF-A0A7S1WUT5-F1
#
_entry.id   AF-A0A7S1WUT5-F1
#
_cell.length_a   1.000
_cell.length_b   1.000
_cell.length_c   1.000
_cell.angle_alpha   90.00
_cell.angle_beta   90.00
_cell.angle_gamma   90.00
#
_symmetry.space_group_name_H-M   'P 1'
#
loop_
_entity.id
_entity.type
_entity.pdbx_description
1 polymer ?
#
loop_
_entity_poly.entity_id
_entity_poly.type
_entity_poly.pdbx_seq_one_letter_code
_entity_poly.pdbx_strand_id
1 'polypeptide(L)'
;AKKAGAKPLKLLASPWSPPAWMKASGKMCKRGDGLLPEYFEAWARYFVRFAEELEAKKLPLWGFTVQNEPDNLDAAWETCAIPAEEERDFVRFYLGPALERAGFADPPRIIVWDHNYNGMIERARTIYEEPTTAGYVWGMGFHWYGEQLQQNVQYVHDMYPDKHLIFTEGCMEEGVYLGDWRLGEIY
;
A
#
# COMPACT_ATOMS: atom_id res chain seq x y z
N ALA A 1 -29.58 9.53 13.16
CA ALA A 1 -29.90 10.36 11.98
C ALA A 1 -28.75 10.25 10.97
N LYS A 2 -28.96 9.66 9.80
CA LYS A 2 -28.02 9.83 8.66
C LYS A 2 -28.29 11.23 8.09
N LYS A 3 -27.32 12.15 8.14
CA LYS A 3 -27.42 13.43 7.45
C LYS A 3 -27.54 13.14 5.94
N ALA A 4 -28.61 13.62 5.31
CA ALA A 4 -28.80 13.55 3.87
C ALA A 4 -27.62 14.27 3.18
N GLY A 5 -26.97 13.60 2.22
CA GLY A 5 -25.89 14.18 1.40
C GLY A 5 -24.45 13.75 1.74
N ALA A 6 -24.21 12.97 2.80
CA ALA A 6 -22.87 12.45 3.08
C ALA A 6 -22.55 11.27 2.14
N LYS A 7 -21.58 11.44 1.24
CA LYS A 7 -21.00 10.31 0.50
C LYS A 7 -20.38 9.33 1.51
N PRO A 8 -20.48 8.01 1.29
CA PRO A 8 -19.80 7.03 2.13
C PRO A 8 -18.28 7.32 2.17
N LEU A 9 -17.69 7.33 3.36
CA LEU A 9 -16.24 7.45 3.51
C LEU A 9 -15.58 6.16 3.02
N LYS A 10 -14.55 6.29 2.19
CA LYS A 10 -13.70 5.17 1.78
C LYS A 10 -12.58 4.99 2.80
N LEU A 11 -12.46 3.80 3.37
CA LEU A 11 -11.38 3.47 4.31
C LEU A 11 -10.25 2.76 3.54
N LEU A 12 -9.06 3.34 3.57
CA LEU A 12 -7.82 2.76 3.06
C LEU A 12 -6.94 2.39 4.26
N ALA A 13 -6.34 1.20 4.24
CA ALA A 13 -5.40 0.76 5.27
C ALA A 13 -4.04 0.42 4.65
N SER A 14 -2.95 0.63 5.39
CA SER A 14 -1.60 0.28 4.99
C SER A 14 -0.84 -0.28 6.19
N PRO A 15 -0.20 -1.47 6.11
CA PRO A 15 0.61 -1.98 7.20
C PRO A 15 2.04 -1.40 7.16
N TRP A 16 2.55 -0.96 8.31
CA TRP A 16 3.95 -0.55 8.45
C TRP A 16 4.90 -1.73 8.64
N SER A 17 4.49 -2.77 9.36
CA SER A 17 5.32 -3.95 9.56
C SER A 17 4.45 -5.17 9.87
N PRO A 18 4.82 -6.36 9.35
CA PRO A 18 4.39 -7.63 9.91
C PRO A 18 4.80 -7.77 11.40
N PRO A 19 4.12 -8.65 12.17
CA PRO A 19 4.56 -9.01 13.51
C PRO A 19 6.03 -9.44 13.56
N ALA A 20 6.72 -9.12 14.66
CA ALA A 20 8.15 -9.38 14.84
C ALA A 20 8.58 -10.82 14.52
N TRP A 21 7.76 -11.81 14.88
CA TRP A 21 8.04 -13.23 14.66
C TRP A 21 7.91 -13.66 13.18
N MET A 22 7.34 -12.81 12.32
CA MET A 22 7.29 -13.05 10.87
C MET A 22 8.52 -12.50 10.13
N LYS A 23 9.41 -11.77 10.81
CA LYS A 23 10.52 -11.04 10.21
C LYS A 23 11.86 -11.68 10.55
N ALA A 24 12.82 -11.61 9.64
CA ALA A 24 14.12 -12.28 9.82
C ALA A 24 14.91 -11.73 11.02
N SER A 25 14.72 -10.46 11.35
CA SER A 25 15.36 -9.84 12.53
C SER A 25 14.69 -10.15 13.87
N GLY A 26 13.48 -10.73 13.87
CA GLY A 26 12.68 -10.89 15.08
C GLY A 26 12.19 -9.56 15.66
N LYS A 27 12.14 -8.46 14.86
CA LYS A 27 11.74 -7.11 15.30
C LYS A 27 10.88 -6.42 14.24
N MET A 28 9.86 -5.70 14.68
CA MET A 28 9.06 -4.84 13.79
C MET A 28 9.86 -3.63 13.31
N CYS A 29 10.62 -3.01 14.21
CA CYS A 29 11.47 -1.85 13.91
C CYS A 29 12.90 -2.31 13.66
N LYS A 30 13.22 -2.65 12.41
CA LYS A 30 14.57 -2.95 11.95
C LYS A 30 14.73 -2.55 10.50
N ARG A 31 15.72 -1.69 10.26
CA ARG A 31 16.16 -1.23 8.94
C ARG A 31 16.42 -2.39 7.98
N GLY A 32 15.84 -2.28 6.79
CA GLY A 32 16.07 -3.16 5.64
C GLY A 32 15.62 -4.61 5.80
N ASP A 33 14.88 -4.93 6.86
CA ASP A 33 14.42 -6.30 7.12
C ASP A 33 13.05 -6.56 6.51
N GLY A 34 12.89 -7.72 5.88
CA GLY A 34 11.69 -8.13 5.15
C GLY A 34 10.86 -9.19 5.87
N LEU A 35 9.83 -9.66 5.17
CA LEU A 35 8.96 -10.75 5.59
C LEU A 35 9.61 -12.09 5.24
N LEU A 36 9.61 -13.05 6.16
CA LEU A 36 10.12 -14.39 5.87
C LEU A 36 9.12 -15.16 4.95
N PRO A 37 9.59 -15.84 3.89
CA PRO A 37 8.71 -16.53 2.94
C PRO A 37 7.76 -17.55 3.55
N GLU A 38 8.16 -18.25 4.62
CA GLU A 38 7.30 -19.21 5.32
C GLU A 38 6.05 -18.59 5.95
N TYR A 39 6.01 -17.26 6.11
CA TYR A 39 4.89 -16.54 6.69
C TYR A 39 4.02 -15.80 5.67
N PHE A 40 4.30 -15.88 4.35
CA PHE A 40 3.49 -15.20 3.33
C PHE A 40 2.00 -15.59 3.40
N GLU A 41 1.70 -16.89 3.52
CA GLU A 41 0.30 -17.33 3.68
C GLU A 41 -0.32 -16.81 4.98
N ALA A 42 0.42 -16.80 6.08
CA ALA A 42 -0.07 -16.27 7.35
C ALA A 42 -0.32 -14.76 7.28
N TRP A 43 0.53 -14.02 6.57
CA TRP A 43 0.41 -12.59 6.35
C TRP A 43 -0.78 -12.24 5.46
N ALA A 44 -0.99 -12.97 4.35
CA ALA A 44 -2.19 -12.80 3.52
C ALA A 44 -3.49 -13.04 4.31
N ARG A 45 -3.52 -14.06 5.18
CA ARG A 45 -4.66 -14.27 6.10
C ARG A 45 -4.85 -13.15 7.12
N TYR A 46 -3.77 -12.47 7.51
CA TYR A 46 -3.86 -11.31 8.41
C TYR A 46 -4.64 -10.17 7.75
N PHE A 47 -4.38 -9.87 6.47
CA PHE A 47 -5.16 -8.88 5.69
C PHE A 47 -6.64 -9.24 5.62
N VAL A 48 -6.95 -10.49 5.25
CA VAL A 48 -8.33 -10.99 5.19
C VAL A 48 -9.02 -10.80 6.53
N ARG A 49 -8.39 -11.27 7.62
CA ARG A 49 -8.96 -11.18 8.97
C ARG A 49 -9.17 -9.73 9.39
N PHE A 50 -8.24 -8.82 9.08
CA PHE A 50 -8.39 -7.40 9.36
C PHE A 50 -9.60 -6.80 8.63
N ALA A 51 -9.80 -7.15 7.35
CA ALA A 51 -10.96 -6.72 6.57
C ALA A 51 -12.29 -7.28 7.15
N GLU A 52 -12.34 -8.56 7.51
CA GLU A 52 -13.52 -9.20 8.14
C GLU A 52 -13.89 -8.52 9.47
N GLU A 53 -12.91 -8.23 10.32
CA GLU A 53 -13.14 -7.57 11.62
C GLU A 53 -13.68 -6.15 11.46
N LEU A 54 -13.21 -5.41 10.45
CA LEU A 54 -13.71 -4.09 10.13
C LEU A 54 -15.12 -4.14 9.51
N GLU A 55 -15.40 -5.11 8.63
CA GLU A 55 -16.75 -5.33 8.08
C GLU A 55 -17.76 -5.68 9.19
N ALA A 56 -17.38 -6.55 10.14
CA ALA A 56 -18.20 -6.90 11.30
C ALA A 56 -18.52 -5.67 12.19
N LYS A 57 -17.63 -4.68 12.23
CA LYS A 57 -17.82 -3.38 12.90
C LYS A 57 -18.57 -2.36 12.05
N LYS A 58 -19.05 -2.74 10.85
CA LYS A 58 -19.73 -1.88 9.88
C LYS A 58 -18.84 -0.75 9.34
N LEU A 59 -17.55 -1.02 9.23
CA LEU A 59 -16.50 -0.14 8.71
C LEU A 59 -15.77 -0.84 7.54
N PRO A 60 -16.46 -1.26 6.47
CA PRO A 60 -15.83 -2.02 5.39
C PRO A 60 -14.66 -1.25 4.78
N LEU A 61 -13.56 -1.96 4.52
CA LEU A 61 -12.42 -1.38 3.81
C LEU A 61 -12.79 -1.14 2.35
N TRP A 62 -12.45 0.04 1.86
CA TRP A 62 -12.44 0.28 0.42
C TRP A 62 -11.23 -0.41 -0.21
N GLY A 63 -10.06 -0.35 0.43
CA GLY A 63 -8.86 -1.02 -0.05
C GLY A 63 -7.76 -1.06 0.99
N PHE A 64 -6.66 -1.67 0.61
CA PHE A 64 -5.41 -1.61 1.35
C PHE A 64 -4.22 -1.55 0.40
N THR A 65 -3.12 -1.01 0.89
CA THR A 65 -1.84 -1.13 0.21
C THR A 65 -1.12 -2.39 0.70
N VAL A 66 -0.23 -2.97 -0.12
CA VAL A 66 0.47 -4.21 0.26
C VAL A 66 1.45 -3.98 1.41
N GLN A 67 2.09 -2.82 1.43
CA GLN A 67 3.05 -2.42 2.44
C GLN A 67 3.25 -0.92 2.38
N ASN A 68 3.26 -0.24 3.52
CA ASN A 68 3.68 1.16 3.61
C ASN A 68 5.16 1.26 3.27
N GLU A 69 5.53 2.09 2.30
CA GLU A 69 6.92 2.43 1.98
C GLU A 69 7.87 1.21 1.92
N PRO A 70 7.64 0.24 1.02
CA PRO A 70 8.41 -1.00 0.94
C PRO A 70 9.89 -0.80 0.62
N ASP A 71 10.28 0.38 0.14
CA ASP A 71 11.69 0.74 -0.12
C ASP A 71 12.27 1.68 0.97
N ASN A 72 11.56 1.93 2.07
CA ASN A 72 12.09 2.68 3.21
C ASN A 72 12.96 1.77 4.09
N LEU A 73 14.18 1.52 3.61
CA LEU A 73 15.15 0.62 4.23
C LEU A 73 15.82 1.21 5.48
N ASP A 74 15.70 2.52 5.71
CA ASP A 74 16.45 3.25 6.74
C ASP A 74 15.58 3.79 7.90
N ALA A 75 14.28 3.51 7.91
CA ALA A 75 13.38 3.90 8.98
C ALA A 75 13.85 3.39 10.37
N ALA A 76 13.67 4.25 11.38
CA ALA A 76 13.91 3.90 12.78
C ALA A 76 12.68 3.30 13.49
N TRP A 77 11.52 3.33 12.82
CA TRP A 77 10.23 2.82 13.29
C TRP A 77 9.84 1.54 12.54
N GLU A 78 8.58 1.11 12.66
CA GLU A 78 8.02 -0.03 11.96
C GLU A 78 8.20 0.11 10.45
N THR A 79 8.85 -0.86 9.83
CA THR A 79 9.08 -0.92 8.39
C THR A 79 9.15 -2.38 7.95
N CYS A 80 8.90 -2.66 6.68
CA CYS A 80 9.17 -3.96 6.08
C CYS A 80 9.65 -3.75 4.64
N ALA A 81 10.88 -4.18 4.37
CA ALA A 81 11.42 -4.14 3.02
C ALA A 81 10.70 -5.19 2.16
N ILE A 82 10.14 -4.78 1.01
CA ILE A 82 9.52 -5.69 0.04
C ILE A 82 9.98 -5.34 -1.38
N PRO A 83 10.90 -6.11 -1.97
CA PRO A 83 11.29 -5.96 -3.38
C PRO A 83 10.11 -6.08 -4.35
N ALA A 84 10.22 -5.50 -5.54
CA ALA A 84 9.14 -5.48 -6.53
C ALA A 84 8.64 -6.89 -6.92
N GLU A 85 9.56 -7.84 -7.09
CA GLU A 85 9.24 -9.23 -7.40
C GLU A 85 8.56 -9.94 -6.23
N GLU A 86 8.95 -9.63 -5.01
CA GLU A 86 8.34 -10.19 -3.80
C GLU A 86 6.92 -9.65 -3.60
N GLU A 87 6.70 -8.35 -3.84
CA GLU A 87 5.36 -7.75 -3.81
C GLU A 87 4.45 -8.40 -4.87
N ARG A 88 4.96 -8.56 -6.10
CA ARG A 88 4.26 -9.28 -7.18
C ARG A 88 3.89 -10.69 -6.75
N ASP A 89 4.86 -11.47 -6.27
CA ASP A 89 4.67 -12.87 -5.92
C ASP A 89 3.76 -13.04 -4.69
N PHE A 90 3.86 -12.14 -3.71
CA PHE A 90 2.96 -12.09 -2.57
C PHE A 90 1.51 -11.86 -3.01
N VAL A 91 1.27 -10.88 -3.89
CA VAL A 91 -0.06 -10.60 -4.42
C VAL A 91 -0.58 -11.78 -5.23
N ARG A 92 0.23 -12.32 -6.14
CA ARG A 92 -0.14 -13.41 -7.04
C ARG A 92 -0.49 -14.70 -6.33
N PHE A 93 0.37 -15.15 -5.42
CA PHE A 93 0.30 -16.50 -4.87
C PHE A 93 -0.43 -16.55 -3.52
N TYR A 94 -0.56 -15.43 -2.82
CA TYR A 94 -1.09 -15.41 -1.45
C TYR A 94 -2.25 -14.44 -1.29
N LEU A 95 -2.03 -13.12 -1.43
CA LEU A 95 -3.02 -12.11 -1.05
C LEU A 95 -4.26 -12.11 -1.96
N GLY A 96 -4.08 -12.11 -3.28
CA GLY A 96 -5.18 -12.18 -4.25
C GLY A 96 -6.04 -13.44 -4.04
N PRO A 97 -5.44 -14.65 -4.08
CA PRO A 97 -6.16 -15.89 -3.79
C PRO A 97 -6.80 -15.93 -2.39
N ALA A 98 -6.21 -15.32 -1.37
CA ALA A 98 -6.79 -15.26 -0.03
C ALA A 98 -8.07 -14.40 0.00
N LEU A 99 -8.09 -13.25 -0.68
CA LEU A 99 -9.31 -12.43 -0.81
C LEU A 99 -10.41 -13.16 -1.60
N GLU A 100 -10.06 -13.86 -2.67
CA GLU A 100 -11.04 -14.67 -3.43
C GLU A 100 -11.66 -15.75 -2.56
N ARG A 101 -10.84 -16.48 -1.78
CA ARG A 101 -11.31 -17.52 -0.85
C ARG A 101 -12.20 -16.95 0.26
N ALA A 102 -11.95 -15.71 0.69
CA ALA A 102 -12.74 -15.05 1.74
C ALA A 102 -14.17 -14.72 1.27
N GLY A 103 -14.39 -14.55 -0.04
CA GLY A 103 -15.73 -14.44 -0.61
C GLY A 103 -16.48 -13.16 -0.25
N PHE A 104 -15.76 -12.05 -0.03
CA PHE A 104 -16.36 -10.73 0.18
C PHE A 104 -17.30 -10.36 -0.98
N ALA A 105 -18.47 -9.82 -0.68
CA ALA A 105 -19.40 -9.35 -1.71
C ALA A 105 -18.83 -8.16 -2.51
N ASP A 106 -18.03 -7.31 -1.84
CA ASP A 106 -17.21 -6.26 -2.45
C ASP A 106 -15.80 -6.36 -1.85
N PRO A 107 -14.85 -7.07 -2.50
CA PRO A 107 -13.51 -7.25 -1.95
C PRO A 107 -12.74 -5.93 -1.86
N PRO A 108 -11.91 -5.73 -0.83
CA PRO A 108 -11.01 -4.58 -0.76
C PRO A 108 -10.07 -4.51 -1.97
N ARG A 109 -9.80 -3.31 -2.45
CA ARG A 109 -8.90 -3.06 -3.58
C ARG A 109 -7.46 -3.23 -3.11
N ILE A 110 -6.66 -3.96 -3.88
CA ILE A 110 -5.22 -4.09 -3.65
C ILE A 110 -4.52 -2.93 -4.36
N ILE A 111 -3.75 -2.17 -3.59
CA ILE A 111 -2.91 -1.07 -4.06
C ILE A 111 -1.44 -1.44 -3.82
N VAL A 112 -0.59 -1.23 -4.82
CA VAL A 112 0.84 -1.55 -4.74
C VAL A 112 1.69 -0.29 -4.61
N TRP A 113 2.98 -0.46 -4.35
CA TRP A 113 4.00 0.59 -4.19
C TRP A 113 3.90 1.40 -2.90
N ASP A 114 2.88 2.24 -2.74
CA ASP A 114 2.64 3.07 -1.55
C ASP A 114 3.90 3.79 -1.04
N HIS A 115 4.62 4.42 -1.97
CA HIS A 115 5.89 5.09 -1.69
C HIS A 115 6.18 6.19 -2.72
N ASN A 116 7.38 6.76 -2.68
CA ASN A 116 7.74 7.98 -3.39
C ASN A 116 7.82 7.82 -4.93
N TYR A 117 7.89 8.95 -5.65
CA TYR A 117 7.85 8.95 -7.11
C TYR A 117 8.98 8.15 -7.80
N ASN A 118 10.12 7.97 -7.15
CA ASN A 118 11.36 7.44 -7.74
C ASN A 118 11.24 5.98 -8.22
N GLY A 119 10.53 5.11 -7.50
CA GLY A 119 10.41 3.69 -7.86
C GLY A 119 9.13 3.32 -8.64
N MET A 120 8.24 4.29 -8.90
CA MET A 120 6.93 4.02 -9.53
C MET A 120 7.04 3.27 -10.87
N ILE A 121 7.97 3.67 -11.75
CA ILE A 121 8.10 3.08 -13.10
C ILE A 121 8.54 1.61 -13.02
N GLU A 122 9.59 1.34 -12.24
CA GLU A 122 10.09 -0.02 -12.04
C GLU A 122 9.02 -0.89 -11.40
N ARG A 123 8.40 -0.39 -10.32
CA ARG A 123 7.35 -1.12 -9.61
C ARG A 123 6.16 -1.44 -10.51
N ALA A 124 5.73 -0.47 -11.32
CA ALA A 124 4.64 -0.65 -12.27
C ALA A 124 4.97 -1.74 -13.31
N ARG A 125 6.17 -1.73 -13.89
CA ARG A 125 6.60 -2.76 -14.85
C ARG A 125 6.58 -4.15 -14.23
N THR A 126 7.24 -4.32 -13.08
CA THR A 126 7.35 -5.64 -12.44
C THR A 126 6.00 -6.24 -12.08
N ILE A 127 5.03 -5.41 -11.67
CA ILE A 127 3.72 -5.87 -11.20
C ILE A 127 2.71 -5.96 -12.35
N TYR A 128 2.63 -4.96 -13.22
CA TYR A 128 1.59 -4.87 -14.26
C TYR A 128 1.91 -5.66 -15.52
N GLU A 129 3.17 -5.99 -15.79
CA GLU A 129 3.53 -6.88 -16.92
C GLU A 129 3.26 -8.36 -16.62
N GLU A 130 2.96 -8.73 -15.37
CA GLU A 130 2.51 -10.08 -15.01
C GLU A 130 0.97 -10.13 -14.95
N PRO A 131 0.28 -10.78 -15.92
CA PRO A 131 -1.17 -10.65 -16.06
C PRO A 131 -1.97 -11.15 -14.86
N THR A 132 -1.50 -12.19 -14.16
CA THR A 132 -2.20 -12.75 -13.00
C THR A 132 -2.23 -11.74 -11.86
N THR A 133 -1.07 -11.19 -11.53
CA THR A 133 -0.88 -10.17 -10.49
C THR A 133 -1.63 -8.90 -10.87
N ALA A 134 -1.49 -8.44 -12.12
CA ALA A 134 -2.22 -7.31 -12.63
C ALA A 134 -3.74 -7.50 -12.49
N GLY A 135 -4.26 -8.71 -12.65
CA GLY A 135 -5.68 -9.02 -12.46
C GLY A 135 -6.18 -8.78 -11.03
N TYR A 136 -5.31 -8.95 -10.03
CA TYR A 136 -5.63 -8.69 -8.61
C TYR A 136 -5.45 -7.22 -8.20
N VAL A 137 -4.55 -6.48 -8.86
CA VAL A 137 -4.17 -5.13 -8.45
C VAL A 137 -5.09 -4.08 -9.09
N TRP A 138 -5.71 -3.27 -8.23
CA TRP A 138 -6.55 -2.15 -8.63
C TRP A 138 -5.70 -0.97 -9.14
N GLY A 139 -4.58 -0.69 -8.48
CA GLY A 139 -3.76 0.47 -8.82
C GLY A 139 -2.52 0.62 -7.95
N MET A 140 -1.91 1.80 -8.01
CA MET A 140 -0.67 2.16 -7.32
C MET A 140 -0.89 3.37 -6.40
N GLY A 141 -0.37 3.26 -5.18
CA GLY A 141 -0.29 4.35 -4.22
C GLY A 141 1.03 5.10 -4.40
N PHE A 142 1.03 6.42 -4.21
CA PHE A 142 2.26 7.19 -4.25
C PHE A 142 2.30 8.30 -3.19
N HIS A 143 3.51 8.57 -2.72
CA HIS A 143 3.87 9.61 -1.77
C HIS A 143 4.68 10.71 -2.47
N TRP A 144 4.80 11.89 -1.85
CA TRP A 144 5.52 13.03 -2.42
C TRP A 144 6.88 13.33 -1.77
N TYR A 145 7.39 12.42 -0.93
CA TYR A 145 8.64 12.65 -0.22
C TYR A 145 9.84 12.41 -1.15
N GLY A 146 10.96 13.05 -0.84
CA GLY A 146 12.21 12.90 -1.58
C GLY A 146 12.25 13.65 -2.91
N GLU A 147 12.76 13.00 -3.95
CA GLU A 147 13.02 13.64 -5.24
C GLU A 147 11.73 14.08 -5.94
N GLN A 148 11.75 15.29 -6.49
CA GLN A 148 10.63 15.89 -7.23
C GLN A 148 10.51 15.29 -8.63
N LEU A 149 10.06 14.03 -8.69
CA LEU A 149 9.89 13.22 -9.89
C LEU A 149 8.41 12.99 -10.25
N GLN A 150 7.53 13.95 -9.97
CA GLN A 150 6.08 13.82 -10.20
C GLN A 150 5.69 13.45 -11.64
N GLN A 151 6.55 13.69 -12.64
CA GLN A 151 6.35 13.20 -14.01
C GLN A 151 6.22 11.67 -14.11
N ASN A 152 6.76 10.93 -13.14
CA ASN A 152 6.63 9.46 -13.11
C ASN A 152 5.18 9.03 -12.93
N VAL A 153 4.33 9.85 -12.29
CA VAL A 153 2.88 9.61 -12.21
C VAL A 153 2.27 9.58 -13.61
N GLN A 154 2.62 10.56 -14.46
CA GLN A 154 2.16 10.61 -15.84
C GLN A 154 2.69 9.43 -16.66
N TYR A 155 3.97 9.09 -16.52
CA TYR A 155 4.55 7.97 -17.26
C TYR A 155 3.89 6.64 -16.90
N VAL A 156 3.61 6.38 -15.63
CA VAL A 156 2.90 5.16 -15.23
C VAL A 156 1.47 5.15 -15.79
N HIS A 157 0.77 6.29 -15.77
CA HIS A 157 -0.56 6.39 -16.39
C HIS A 157 -0.54 6.09 -17.89
N ASP A 158 0.45 6.64 -18.62
CA ASP A 158 0.56 6.44 -20.07
C ASP A 158 0.93 4.99 -20.43
N MET A 159 1.77 4.33 -19.62
CA MET A 159 2.16 2.93 -19.83
C MET A 159 1.03 1.95 -19.46
N TYR A 160 0.24 2.26 -18.43
CA TYR A 160 -0.79 1.38 -17.87
C TYR A 160 -2.10 2.14 -17.64
N PRO A 161 -2.79 2.59 -18.71
CA PRO A 161 -3.95 3.47 -18.61
C PRO A 161 -5.20 2.82 -17.98
N ASP A 162 -5.22 1.50 -17.87
CA ASP A 162 -6.25 0.73 -17.17
C ASP A 162 -6.03 0.66 -15.64
N LYS A 163 -4.85 1.06 -15.16
CA LYS A 163 -4.50 1.05 -13.74
C LYS A 163 -4.73 2.41 -13.10
N HIS A 164 -5.25 2.37 -11.87
CA HIS A 164 -5.52 3.57 -11.11
C HIS A 164 -4.26 4.05 -10.38
N LEU A 165 -4.15 5.37 -10.22
CA LEU A 165 -3.13 6.04 -9.41
C LEU A 165 -3.81 6.80 -8.28
N ILE A 166 -3.31 6.68 -7.07
CA ILE A 166 -3.86 7.37 -5.89
C ILE A 166 -2.72 7.93 -5.03
N PHE A 167 -2.84 9.21 -4.67
CA PHE A 167 -1.99 9.83 -3.66
C PHE A 167 -2.44 9.36 -2.28
N THR A 168 -1.55 8.65 -1.56
CA THR A 168 -1.89 7.96 -0.31
C THR A 168 -1.30 8.64 0.92
N GLU A 169 -0.15 9.29 0.80
CA GLU A 169 0.49 9.99 1.90
C GLU A 169 1.28 11.22 1.43
N GLY A 170 1.18 12.29 2.22
CA GLY A 170 2.10 13.41 2.13
C GLY A 170 1.94 14.36 3.31
N CYS A 171 3.07 14.66 3.93
CA CYS A 171 3.18 15.65 4.98
C CYS A 171 4.33 16.63 4.73
N MET A 172 4.29 17.73 5.48
CA MET A 172 5.45 18.61 5.63
C MET A 172 6.29 18.07 6.77
N GLU A 173 7.49 17.61 6.42
CA GLU A 173 8.45 17.07 7.38
C GLU A 173 9.12 18.21 8.20
N GLU A 174 9.87 17.83 9.23
CA GLU A 174 10.66 18.74 10.09
C GLU A 174 9.87 19.68 11.03
N GLY A 175 8.54 19.51 11.16
CA GLY A 175 7.77 20.03 12.28
C GLY A 175 6.67 21.03 11.93
N VAL A 176 6.30 21.86 12.91
CA VAL A 176 5.12 22.72 12.82
C VAL A 176 5.49 24.12 12.36
N TYR A 177 4.94 24.56 11.22
CA TYR A 177 5.10 25.91 10.70
C TYR A 177 3.79 26.70 10.82
N LEU A 178 3.54 27.27 12.01
CA LEU A 178 2.29 28.01 12.27
C LEU A 178 2.18 29.27 11.42
N GLY A 179 1.12 29.35 10.61
CA GLY A 179 0.79 30.54 9.82
C GLY A 179 1.63 30.72 8.55
N ASP A 180 2.46 29.73 8.17
CA ASP A 180 3.26 29.80 6.95
C ASP A 180 2.41 29.44 5.72
N TRP A 181 2.14 30.44 4.89
CA TRP A 181 1.34 30.28 3.67
C TRP A 181 1.97 29.31 2.66
N ARG A 182 3.30 29.16 2.67
CA ARG A 182 4.02 28.30 1.72
C ARG A 182 3.60 26.84 1.84
N LEU A 183 3.22 26.39 3.04
CA LEU A 183 2.69 25.03 3.22
C LEU A 183 1.41 24.82 2.42
N GLY A 184 0.55 25.84 2.35
CA GLY A 184 -0.67 25.79 1.56
C GLY A 184 -0.44 25.85 0.04
N GLU A 185 0.75 26.28 -0.41
CA GLU A 185 1.13 26.23 -1.83
C GLU A 185 1.76 24.88 -2.22
N ILE A 186 2.26 24.12 -1.23
CA ILE A 186 2.80 22.78 -1.43
C ILE A 186 1.66 21.75 -1.56
N TYR A 187 0.58 21.91 -0.77
CA TYR A 187 -0.64 21.07 -0.80
C TYR A 187 -1.60 21.44 -1.93
#